data_AF-A0A852J0R6-F1
#
_entry.id   AF-A0A852J0R6-F1
#
_cell.length_a   1.000
_cell.length_b   1.000
_cell.length_c   1.000
_cell.angle_alpha   90.00
_cell.angle_beta   90.00
_cell.angle_gamma   90.00
#
_symmetry.space_group_name_H-M   'P 1'
#
loop_
_entity.id
_entity.type
_entity.pdbx_description
1 polymer ?
#
loop_
_entity_poly.entity_id
_entity_poly.type
_entity_poly.pdbx_seq_one_letter_code
_entity_poly.pdbx_strand_id
1 'polypeptide(L)'
;QLERQLLMQNEMRERQTAMQIAWTREFLKYFGTFYALAAAGLTAGAIKRKNPGLLVPVVPLSFIFAYQYDMGYGTLLQRMKGEAENILDTQSALLQLPKGPLSYEELEKIRRSQSKFVIEK
;
A
#
# COMPACT_ATOMS: atom_id res chain seq x y z
N GLN A 1 -17.44 14.82 26.52
CA GLN A 1 -17.84 14.09 25.29
C GLN A 1 -16.70 14.01 24.27
N LEU A 2 -15.93 15.09 24.06
CA LEU A 2 -14.78 15.14 23.15
C LEU A 2 -13.67 14.11 23.46
N GLU A 3 -13.33 13.91 24.74
CA GLU A 3 -12.33 12.91 25.16
C GLU A 3 -12.69 11.48 24.74
N ARG A 4 -13.98 11.11 24.86
CA ARG A 4 -14.48 9.81 24.41
C ARG A 4 -14.37 9.64 22.90
N GLN A 5 -14.60 10.71 22.13
CA GLN A 5 -14.46 10.67 20.67
C GLN A 5 -12.99 10.53 20.25
N LEU A 6 -12.07 11.21 20.94
CA LEU A 6 -10.63 11.09 20.69
C LEU A 6 -10.10 9.69 21.05
N LEU A 7 -10.51 9.15 22.20
CA LEU A 7 -10.15 7.79 22.61
C LEU A 7 -10.66 6.75 21.59
N MET A 8 -11.92 6.87 21.16
CA MET A 8 -12.49 6.00 20.12
C MET A 8 -11.70 6.07 18.80
N GLN A 9 -11.31 7.27 18.35
CA GLN A 9 -10.53 7.42 17.11
C GLN A 9 -9.15 6.79 17.21
N ASN A 10 -8.44 7.01 18.31
CA ASN A 10 -7.13 6.40 18.53
C ASN A 10 -7.22 4.88 18.59
N GLU A 11 -8.20 4.35 19.33
CA GLU A 11 -8.40 2.91 19.45
C GLU A 11 -8.76 2.28 18.09
N MET A 12 -9.58 2.95 17.27
CA MET A 12 -9.88 2.47 15.91
C MET A 12 -8.65 2.47 15.00
N ARG A 13 -7.78 3.49 15.09
CA ARG A 13 -6.51 3.55 14.35
C ARG A 13 -5.55 2.44 14.76
N GLU A 14 -5.43 2.21 16.07
CA GLU A 14 -4.62 1.11 16.62
C GLU A 14 -5.14 -0.24 16.15
N ARG A 15 -6.46 -0.46 16.20
CA ARG A 15 -7.09 -1.68 15.68
C ARG A 15 -6.86 -1.88 14.19
N GLN A 16 -7.00 -0.84 13.37
CA GLN A 16 -6.73 -0.92 11.94
C GLN A 16 -5.27 -1.32 11.65
N THR A 17 -4.33 -0.71 12.37
CA THR A 17 -2.90 -1.04 12.24
C THR A 17 -2.61 -2.47 12.69
N ALA A 18 -3.17 -2.90 13.83
CA ALA A 18 -3.03 -4.26 14.34
C ALA A 18 -3.62 -5.29 13.37
N MET A 19 -4.77 -4.99 12.76
CA MET A 19 -5.40 -5.84 11.74
C MET A 19 -4.53 -5.94 10.48
N GLN A 20 -3.92 -4.84 10.02
CA GLN A 20 -3.01 -4.87 8.88
C GLN A 20 -1.80 -5.78 9.15
N ILE A 21 -1.17 -5.63 10.33
CA ILE A 21 -0.05 -6.48 10.75
C ILE A 21 -0.47 -7.95 10.83
N ALA A 22 -1.60 -8.22 11.47
CA ALA A 22 -2.13 -9.58 11.60
C ALA A 22 -2.41 -10.22 10.23
N TRP A 23 -3.03 -9.46 9.31
CA TRP A 23 -3.28 -9.90 7.95
C TRP A 23 -1.98 -10.24 7.22
N THR A 24 -0.96 -9.40 7.30
CA THR A 24 0.34 -9.65 6.68
C THR A 24 1.02 -10.89 7.24
N ARG A 25 0.96 -11.09 8.57
CA ARG A 25 1.49 -12.30 9.23
C ARG A 25 0.78 -13.55 8.76
N GLU A 26 -0.53 -13.49 8.60
CA GLU A 26 -1.31 -14.62 8.09
C GLU A 26 -0.99 -14.91 6.62
N PHE A 27 -0.89 -13.87 5.79
CA PHE A 27 -0.47 -13.99 4.39
C PHE A 27 0.88 -14.70 4.26
N LEU A 28 1.87 -14.34 5.09
CA LEU A 28 3.20 -14.95 5.07
C LEU A 28 3.19 -16.46 5.35
N LYS A 29 2.27 -16.97 6.19
CA LYS A 29 2.18 -18.41 6.47
C LYS A 29 1.83 -19.20 5.22
N TYR A 30 0.78 -18.76 4.52
CA TYR A 30 0.31 -19.42 3.30
C TYR A 30 1.26 -19.16 2.12
N PHE A 31 1.66 -17.91 1.92
CA PHE A 31 2.57 -17.53 0.84
C PHE A 31 3.96 -18.13 1.04
N GLY A 32 4.47 -18.24 2.28
CA GLY A 32 5.75 -18.88 2.57
C GLY A 32 5.77 -20.35 2.23
N THR A 33 4.68 -21.07 2.51
CA THR A 33 4.54 -22.49 2.12
C THR A 33 4.50 -22.63 0.60
N PHE A 34 3.70 -21.80 -0.08
CA PHE A 34 3.65 -21.76 -1.54
C PHE A 34 5.02 -21.43 -2.16
N TYR A 35 5.69 -20.40 -1.63
CA TYR A 35 7.01 -19.96 -2.09
C TYR A 35 8.04 -21.07 -1.94
N ALA A 36 8.07 -21.77 -0.79
CA ALA A 36 8.99 -22.88 -0.57
C ALA A 36 8.78 -24.01 -1.59
N LEU A 37 7.52 -24.40 -1.83
CA LEU A 37 7.17 -25.42 -2.82
C LEU A 37 7.53 -25.00 -4.24
N ALA A 38 7.21 -23.76 -4.61
CA ALA A 38 7.53 -23.21 -5.92
C ALA A 38 9.04 -23.12 -6.14
N ALA A 39 9.79 -22.57 -5.18
CA ALA A 39 11.23 -22.45 -5.25
C ALA A 39 11.91 -23.84 -5.35
N ALA A 40 11.47 -24.81 -4.54
CA ALA A 40 11.98 -26.17 -4.60
C ALA A 40 11.69 -26.83 -5.96
N GLY A 41 10.45 -26.73 -6.46
CA GLY A 41 10.04 -27.29 -7.74
C GLY A 41 10.76 -26.66 -8.94
N LEU A 42 10.91 -25.34 -8.95
CA LEU A 42 11.65 -24.61 -9.99
C LEU A 42 13.14 -24.92 -9.94
N THR A 43 13.73 -25.06 -8.75
CA THR A 43 15.14 -25.45 -8.59
C THR A 43 15.39 -26.86 -9.10
N ALA A 44 14.55 -27.82 -8.71
CA ALA A 44 14.62 -29.19 -9.23
C ALA A 44 14.45 -29.23 -10.76
N GLY A 45 13.51 -28.44 -11.29
CA GLY A 45 13.30 -28.28 -12.73
C GLY A 45 14.50 -27.67 -13.47
N ALA A 46 15.11 -26.64 -12.89
CA ALA A 46 16.29 -25.98 -13.44
C ALA A 46 17.48 -26.94 -13.54
N ILE A 47 17.73 -27.73 -12.48
CA ILE A 47 18.79 -28.75 -12.46
C ILE A 47 18.50 -29.83 -13.49
N LYS A 48 17.29 -30.41 -13.50
CA LYS A 48 16.91 -31.50 -14.41
C LYS A 48 16.99 -31.10 -15.88
N ARG A 49 16.59 -29.88 -16.21
CA ARG A 49 16.59 -29.36 -17.59
C ARG A 49 17.88 -28.64 -17.97
N LYS A 50 18.84 -28.51 -17.04
CA LYS A 50 20.06 -27.70 -17.18
C LYS A 50 19.76 -26.28 -17.67
N ASN A 51 18.63 -25.73 -17.25
CA ASN A 51 18.17 -24.41 -17.66
C ASN A 51 17.97 -23.53 -16.40
N PRO A 52 18.95 -22.68 -16.07
CA PRO A 52 18.85 -21.80 -14.91
C PRO A 52 17.76 -20.73 -15.06
N GLY A 53 17.26 -20.49 -16.28
CA GLY A 53 16.17 -19.55 -16.55
C GLY A 53 14.86 -19.91 -15.84
N LEU A 54 14.67 -21.16 -15.40
CA LEU A 54 13.52 -21.53 -14.57
C LEU A 54 13.51 -20.87 -13.19
N LEU A 55 14.65 -20.35 -12.71
CA LEU A 55 14.75 -19.64 -11.44
C LEU A 55 14.37 -18.16 -11.53
N VAL A 56 14.22 -17.62 -12.75
CA VAL A 56 13.84 -16.22 -12.97
C VAL A 56 12.62 -15.78 -12.13
N PRO A 57 11.50 -16.54 -12.05
CA PRO A 57 10.36 -16.16 -11.22
C PRO A 57 10.61 -16.23 -9.71
N VAL A 58 11.64 -16.95 -9.23
CA VAL A 58 11.97 -17.00 -7.79
C VAL A 58 12.43 -15.63 -7.30
N VAL A 59 13.11 -14.85 -8.13
CA VAL A 59 13.61 -13.52 -7.78
C VAL A 59 12.47 -12.56 -7.41
N PRO A 60 11.50 -12.23 -8.28
CA PRO A 60 10.40 -11.34 -7.91
C PRO A 60 9.54 -11.90 -6.76
N LEU A 61 9.36 -13.22 -6.68
CA LEU A 61 8.66 -13.83 -5.53
C LEU A 61 9.40 -13.60 -4.21
N SER A 62 10.74 -13.65 -4.22
CA SER A 62 11.57 -13.36 -3.05
C SER A 62 11.43 -11.91 -2.59
N PHE A 63 11.36 -10.96 -3.53
CA PHE A 63 11.13 -9.55 -3.21
C PHE A 63 9.79 -9.35 -2.50
N ILE A 64 8.71 -9.98 -3.01
CA ILE A 64 7.40 -9.94 -2.35
C ILE A 64 7.48 -10.56 -0.95
N PHE A 65 8.11 -11.72 -0.82
CA PHE A 65 8.26 -12.39 0.48
C PHE A 65 8.98 -11.49 1.50
N ALA A 66 10.13 -10.92 1.12
CA ALA A 66 10.92 -10.06 1.98
C ALA A 66 10.17 -8.78 2.38
N TYR A 67 9.46 -8.16 1.44
CA TYR A 67 8.63 -6.97 1.70
C TYR A 67 7.53 -7.28 2.72
N GLN A 68 6.79 -8.36 2.52
CA GLN A 68 5.72 -8.76 3.43
C GLN A 68 6.28 -9.16 4.80
N TYR A 69 7.47 -9.79 4.84
CA TYR A 69 8.15 -10.13 6.07
C TYR A 69 8.52 -8.89 6.90
N ASP A 70 9.14 -7.88 6.29
CA ASP A 70 9.45 -6.61 6.97
C ASP A 70 8.18 -5.85 7.38
N MET A 71 7.10 -5.93 6.61
CA MET A 71 5.81 -5.34 6.97
C MET A 71 5.12 -6.03 8.16
N GLY A 72 5.21 -7.36 8.26
CA GLY A 72 4.53 -8.13 9.32
C GLY A 72 5.33 -8.29 10.61
N TYR A 73 6.66 -8.36 10.52
CA TYR A 73 7.56 -8.64 11.64
C TYR A 73 8.68 -7.62 11.81
N GLY A 74 9.01 -6.86 10.78
CA GLY A 74 10.10 -5.89 10.80
C GLY A 74 9.65 -4.49 11.17
N THR A 75 10.36 -3.50 10.62
CA THR A 75 10.22 -2.08 11.00
C THR A 75 9.57 -1.24 9.90
N LEU A 76 9.16 -1.85 8.77
CA LEU A 76 8.63 -1.12 7.62
C LEU A 76 7.52 -0.14 8.00
N LEU A 77 6.53 -0.58 8.79
CA LEU A 77 5.41 0.28 9.18
C LEU A 77 5.86 1.47 10.04
N GLN A 78 6.85 1.27 10.91
CA GLN A 78 7.44 2.36 11.71
C GLN A 78 8.20 3.34 10.81
N ARG A 79 8.98 2.84 9.85
CA ARG A 79 9.71 3.68 8.88
C ARG A 79 8.76 4.48 8.00
N MET A 80 7.69 3.85 7.51
CA MET A 80 6.63 4.52 6.74
C MET A 80 5.93 5.60 7.55
N LYS A 81 5.65 5.33 8.83
CA LYS A 81 5.06 6.34 9.73
C LYS A 81 5.99 7.54 9.90
N GLY A 82 7.28 7.30 10.16
CA GLY A 82 8.27 8.38 10.29
C GLY A 82 8.44 9.19 9.00
N GLU A 83 8.43 8.53 7.84
CA GLU A 83 8.48 9.22 6.54
C GLU A 83 7.22 10.06 6.30
N ALA A 84 6.05 9.54 6.68
CA ALA A 84 4.80 10.30 6.57
C ALA A 84 4.80 11.54 7.47
N GLU A 85 5.30 11.43 8.71
CA GLU A 85 5.50 12.57 9.62
C GLU A 85 6.48 13.58 9.01
N ASN A 86 7.61 13.11 8.47
CA ASN A 86 8.58 13.97 7.79
C ASN A 86 7.98 14.73 6.58
N ILE A 87 7.15 14.07 5.78
CA ILE A 87 6.48 14.71 4.64
C ILE A 87 5.50 15.79 5.12
N LEU A 88 4.73 15.52 6.17
CA LEU A 88 3.78 16.48 6.75
C LEU A 88 4.50 17.72 7.29
N ASP A 89 5.63 17.54 7.97
CA ASP A 89 6.34 18.62 8.64
C ASP A 89 7.27 19.41 7.70
N THR A 90 7.95 18.74 6.78
CA THR A 90 9.04 19.33 5.99
C THR A 90 8.75 19.46 4.49
N GLN A 91 7.80 18.69 3.95
CA GLN A 91 7.53 18.61 2.51
C GLN A 91 6.07 18.96 2.17
N SER A 92 5.49 19.95 2.84
CA SER A 92 4.11 20.40 2.63
C SER A 92 3.78 20.75 1.18
N ALA A 93 4.78 21.12 0.37
CA ALA A 93 4.63 21.32 -1.08
C ALA A 93 4.14 20.06 -1.83
N LEU A 94 4.52 18.85 -1.40
CA LEU A 94 4.04 17.59 -1.99
C LEU A 94 2.54 17.35 -1.76
N LEU A 95 1.98 17.99 -0.74
CA LEU A 95 0.58 17.84 -0.35
C LEU A 95 -0.33 18.87 -1.04
N GLN A 96 0.25 19.84 -1.75
CA GLN A 96 -0.51 20.86 -2.46
C GLN A 96 -1.20 20.23 -3.67
N LEU A 97 -2.47 20.56 -3.87
CA LEU A 97 -3.18 20.12 -5.06
C LEU A 97 -2.54 20.78 -6.30
N PRO A 98 -2.35 20.03 -7.41
CA PRO A 98 -1.95 20.64 -8.66
C PRO A 98 -3.02 21.65 -9.09
N LYS A 99 -2.59 22.89 -9.36
CA LYS A 99 -3.43 24.09 -9.63
C LYS A 99 -4.11 24.74 -8.42
N GLY A 100 -3.81 24.29 -7.19
CA GLY A 100 -4.40 24.85 -5.98
C GLY A 100 -5.84 24.37 -5.73
N PRO A 101 -6.49 24.86 -4.66
CA PRO A 101 -7.88 24.54 -4.39
C PRO A 101 -8.79 25.09 -5.51
N LEU A 102 -9.83 24.33 -5.86
CA LEU A 102 -10.86 24.73 -6.82
C LEU A 102 -11.40 26.12 -6.45
N SER A 103 -11.14 27.11 -7.31
CA SER A 103 -11.69 28.45 -7.15
C SER A 103 -13.20 28.44 -7.39
N TYR A 104 -13.93 29.37 -6.76
CA TYR A 104 -15.36 29.56 -7.01
C TYR A 104 -15.66 29.74 -8.50
N GLU A 105 -14.80 30.46 -9.23
CA GLU A 105 -14.96 30.65 -10.68
C GLU A 105 -14.80 29.36 -11.48
N GLU A 106 -13.89 28.47 -11.05
CA GLU A 106 -13.72 27.16 -11.68
C GLU A 106 -14.91 26.25 -11.39
N LEU A 107 -15.45 26.30 -10.16
CA LEU A 107 -16.68 25.60 -9.78
C LEU A 107 -17.89 26.11 -10.57
N GLU A 108 -18.02 27.42 -10.78
CA GLU A 108 -19.08 28.00 -11.62
C GLU A 108 -18.92 27.60 -13.09
N LYS A 109 -17.69 27.59 -13.63
CA LYS A 109 -17.43 27.12 -14.99
C LYS A 109 -17.78 25.64 -15.16
N ILE A 110 -17.43 24.79 -14.19
CA ILE A 110 -17.80 23.36 -14.15
C ILE A 110 -19.33 23.20 -14.08
N ARG A 111 -20.01 23.99 -13.24
CA ARG A 111 -21.49 23.96 -13.15
C ARG A 111 -22.12 24.36 -14.48
N ARG A 112 -21.69 25.47 -15.09
CA ARG A 112 -22.24 25.96 -16.35
C ARG A 112 -21.98 25.01 -17.51
N SER A 113 -20.81 24.36 -17.56
CA SER A 113 -20.53 23.35 -18.59
C SER A 113 -21.42 22.12 -18.41
N GLN A 114 -21.57 21.60 -17.19
CA GLN A 114 -22.49 20.49 -16.90
C GLN A 114 -23.95 20.83 -17.21
N SER A 115 -24.42 22.05 -16.91
CA SER A 115 -25.77 22.49 -17.27
C SER A 115 -25.99 22.56 -18.78
N LYS A 116 -24.98 22.97 -19.57
CA LYS A 116 -25.08 22.98 -21.04
C LYS A 116 -25.19 21.56 -21.62
N PHE A 117 -24.44 20.60 -21.10
CA PHE A 117 -24.51 19.20 -21.55
C PHE A 117 -25.86 18.52 -21.24
N VAL A 118 -26.61 19.00 -20.25
CA VAL A 118 -27.96 18.48 -19.92
C VAL A 118 -29.04 19.07 -20.84
N ILE A 119 -28.80 20.25 -21.43
CA ILE A 119 -29.77 20.92 -22.31
C ILE A 119 -29.62 20.46 -23.77
N GLU A 120 -28.48 19.85 -24.13
CA GLU A 120 -28.15 19.43 -25.49
C GLU A 120 -28.41 17.92 -25.76
N LYS A 121 -29.11 17.23 -24.85
CA LYS A 121 -29.57 15.84 -24.98
C LYS A 121 -31.09 15.77 -25.09
#